data_AF-A0A8S3SFZ0-F1
#
_entry.id   AF-A0A8S3SFZ0-F1
#
_cell.length_a   1.000
_cell.length_b   1.000
_cell.length_c   1.000
_cell.angle_alpha   90.00
_cell.angle_beta   90.00
_cell.angle_gamma   90.00
#
_symmetry.space_group_name_H-M   'P 1'
#
loop_
_entity.id
_entity.type
_entity.pdbx_description
1 polymer ?
#
loop_
_entity_poly.entity_id
_entity_poly.type
_entity_poly.pdbx_seq_one_letter_code
_entity_poly.pdbx_strand_id
1 'polypeptide(L)'
;MIFISYNCSLVQFQQGPNGETVVTAMISAEGEVMEFRKHVPAEGRVEDWMTAVLEEMRSTNRLITKEAIFFYGADAGNQVWWTWEVEDVFRKVKKAEKTAMKEYAKRLHGQIGDLVVQVRSPLSKNDRAKFNSVLIIDVHARDIVDNFVRDSILDAREFEWESQLRILGKRAR
;
A
#
# COMPACT_ATOMS: atom_id res chain seq x y z
N MET A 1 -1.60 3.46 -2.19
CA MET A 1 -0.70 4.55 -2.68
C MET A 1 -0.05 4.26 -4.05
N ILE A 2 -0.68 3.48 -4.93
CA ILE A 2 -0.10 3.06 -6.23
C ILE A 2 -0.61 3.92 -7.41
N PHE A 3 -1.64 4.75 -7.18
CA PHE A 3 -2.31 5.46 -8.27
C PHE A 3 -1.56 6.69 -8.81
N ILE A 4 -0.72 7.35 -8.00
CA ILE A 4 -0.09 8.63 -8.41
C ILE A 4 0.95 8.44 -9.51
N SER A 5 1.59 7.27 -9.63
CA SER A 5 2.67 7.09 -10.62
C SER A 5 2.21 6.95 -12.08
N TYR A 6 0.94 6.66 -12.32
CA TYR A 6 0.37 6.49 -13.67
C TYR A 6 -0.73 7.50 -14.00
N ASN A 7 -1.04 8.40 -13.05
CA ASN A 7 -2.20 9.28 -13.12
C ASN A 7 -1.82 10.73 -12.86
N CYS A 8 -0.63 11.14 -13.31
CA CYS A 8 -0.16 12.51 -13.16
C CYS A 8 -0.74 13.39 -14.28
N SER A 9 -1.41 14.48 -13.90
CA SER A 9 -2.09 15.41 -14.82
C SER A 9 -1.34 16.72 -14.93
N LEU A 10 -0.85 17.25 -13.81
CA LEU A 10 -0.18 18.55 -13.74
C LEU A 10 1.06 18.50 -12.85
N VAL A 11 1.95 19.45 -13.09
CA VAL A 11 3.16 19.69 -12.31
C VAL A 11 3.08 21.11 -11.75
N GLN A 12 3.38 21.29 -10.47
CA GLN A 12 3.35 22.58 -9.81
C GLN A 12 4.74 23.23 -9.85
N PHE A 13 4.79 24.43 -10.40
CA PHE A 13 6.01 25.23 -10.49
C PHE A 13 6.01 26.34 -9.45
N GLN A 14 7.18 26.63 -8.91
CA GLN A 14 7.42 27.78 -8.04
C GLN A 14 8.69 28.50 -8.51
N GLN A 15 8.65 29.83 -8.51
CA GLN A 15 9.84 30.64 -8.72
C GLN A 15 10.62 30.74 -7.41
N GLY A 16 11.89 30.33 -7.46
CA GLY A 16 12.83 30.51 -6.37
C GLY A 16 13.28 31.97 -6.22
N PRO A 17 13.96 32.30 -5.11
CA PRO A 17 14.42 33.67 -4.82
C PRO A 17 15.35 34.25 -5.90
N ASN A 18 16.01 33.38 -6.67
CA ASN A 18 16.97 33.75 -7.71
C ASN A 18 16.34 33.80 -9.12
N GLY A 19 15.02 33.61 -9.25
CA GLY A 19 14.33 33.53 -10.55
C GLY A 19 14.34 32.13 -11.20
N GLU A 20 15.00 31.15 -10.57
CA GLU A 20 15.00 29.76 -11.01
C GLU A 20 13.60 29.16 -10.89
N THR A 21 13.13 28.47 -11.94
CA THR A 21 11.83 27.80 -11.92
C THR A 21 12.03 26.37 -11.45
N VAL A 22 11.42 26.02 -10.33
CA VAL A 22 11.53 24.67 -9.75
C VAL A 22 10.17 24.00 -9.68
N VAL A 23 10.16 22.70 -9.87
CA VAL A 23 9.01 21.84 -9.66
C VAL A 23 8.95 21.43 -8.20
N THR A 24 7.83 21.70 -7.55
CA THR A 24 7.65 21.46 -6.10
C THR A 24 6.67 20.34 -5.78
N ALA A 25 5.71 20.09 -6.66
CA ALA A 25 4.71 19.05 -6.46
C ALA A 25 4.18 18.53 -7.79
N MET A 26 3.51 17.38 -7.72
CA MET A 26 2.71 16.84 -8.81
C MET A 26 1.27 16.65 -8.40
N ILE A 27 0.38 16.87 -9.35
CA ILE A 27 -1.06 16.80 -9.16
C ILE A 27 -1.59 15.69 -10.06
N SER A 28 -2.28 14.73 -9.44
CA SER A 28 -2.96 13.67 -10.18
C SER A 28 -4.15 14.20 -10.99
N ALA A 29 -4.65 13.42 -11.95
CA ALA A 29 -5.86 13.79 -12.68
C ALA A 29 -7.09 13.92 -11.76
N GLU A 30 -7.03 13.30 -10.58
CA GLU A 30 -8.03 13.38 -9.52
C GLU A 30 -7.85 14.58 -8.58
N GLY A 31 -6.82 15.41 -8.80
CA GLY A 31 -6.54 16.60 -8.00
C GLY A 31 -5.73 16.35 -6.72
N GLU A 32 -5.19 15.14 -6.53
CA GLU A 32 -4.32 14.83 -5.39
C GLU A 32 -2.94 15.42 -5.59
N VAL A 33 -2.48 16.18 -4.60
CA VAL A 33 -1.17 16.81 -4.62
C VAL A 33 -0.16 15.94 -3.88
N MET A 34 0.94 15.62 -4.55
CA MET A 34 2.12 14.98 -3.96
C MET A 34 3.28 15.97 -3.99
N GLU A 35 3.61 16.51 -2.83
CA GLU A 35 4.78 17.38 -2.66
C GLU A 35 6.08 16.56 -2.78
N PHE A 36 7.04 17.11 -3.53
CA PHE A 36 8.36 16.52 -3.64
C PHE A 36 9.23 16.90 -2.44
N ARG A 37 9.97 15.94 -1.90
CA ARG A 37 10.98 16.25 -0.87
C ARG A 37 12.14 17.07 -1.40
N LYS A 38 12.47 16.90 -2.68
CA LYS A 38 13.49 17.67 -3.38
C LYS A 38 12.86 18.35 -4.57
N HIS A 39 12.95 19.68 -4.61
CA HIS A 39 12.47 20.43 -5.75
C HIS A 39 13.38 20.17 -6.95
N VAL A 40 12.77 19.95 -8.12
CA VAL A 40 13.51 19.66 -9.36
C VAL A 40 13.61 20.95 -10.18
N PRO A 41 14.81 21.43 -10.53
CA PRO A 41 14.96 22.60 -11.39
C PRO A 41 14.45 22.29 -12.80
N ALA A 42 13.56 23.15 -13.31
CA ALA A 42 13.00 23.05 -14.65
C ALA A 42 13.86 23.85 -15.65
N GLU A 43 15.15 23.51 -15.73
CA GLU A 43 16.13 24.21 -16.57
C GLU A 43 16.67 23.31 -17.68
N GLY A 44 16.99 23.91 -18.83
CA GLY A 44 17.52 23.17 -19.97
C GLY A 44 16.46 22.43 -20.79
N ARG A 45 16.81 21.27 -21.34
CA ARG A 45 15.92 20.50 -22.22
C ARG A 45 14.77 19.91 -21.41
N VAL A 46 13.57 20.00 -21.95
CA VAL A 46 12.34 19.50 -21.33
C VAL A 46 12.42 18.03 -20.94
N GLU A 47 13.02 17.21 -21.79
CA GLU A 47 13.17 15.77 -21.54
C GLU A 47 14.03 15.47 -20.30
N ASP A 48 15.07 16.26 -20.07
CA ASP A 48 16.04 16.03 -18.99
C ASP A 48 15.39 16.32 -17.63
N TRP A 49 14.77 17.50 -17.47
CA TRP A 49 14.11 17.85 -16.21
C TRP A 49 12.80 17.09 -16.00
N MET A 50 12.06 16.72 -17.05
CA MET A 50 10.89 15.83 -16.90
C MET A 50 11.29 14.43 -16.44
N THR A 51 12.42 13.91 -16.91
CA THR A 51 12.96 12.62 -16.44
C THR A 51 13.34 12.72 -14.96
N ALA A 52 14.00 13.81 -14.56
CA ALA A 52 14.32 14.07 -13.16
C ALA A 52 13.06 14.19 -12.27
N VAL A 53 12.00 14.85 -12.76
CA VAL A 53 10.69 14.91 -12.09
C VAL A 53 10.08 13.51 -11.90
N LEU A 54 10.15 12.66 -12.93
CA LEU A 54 9.65 11.27 -12.85
C LEU A 54 10.45 10.42 -11.85
N GLU A 55 11.77 10.60 -11.80
CA GLU A 55 12.63 9.93 -10.84
C GLU A 55 12.34 10.37 -9.40
N GLU A 56 12.20 11.67 -9.16
CA GLU A 56 11.86 12.22 -7.84
C GLU A 56 10.45 11.82 -7.41
N MET A 57 9.50 11.69 -8.34
CA MET A 57 8.18 11.10 -8.05
C MET A 57 8.31 9.68 -7.51
N ARG A 58 9.07 8.82 -8.19
CA ARG A 58 9.27 7.42 -7.79
C ARG A 58 9.98 7.34 -6.44
N SER A 59 11.00 8.17 -6.25
CA SER A 59 11.76 8.28 -5.00
C SER A 59 10.86 8.70 -3.84
N THR A 60 10.10 9.77 -4.02
CA THR A 60 9.16 10.32 -3.03
C THR A 60 8.07 9.30 -2.69
N ASN A 61 7.43 8.67 -3.70
CA ASN A 61 6.43 7.63 -3.45
C ASN A 61 7.01 6.43 -2.70
N ARG A 62 8.22 5.97 -3.06
CA ARG A 62 8.89 4.87 -2.37
C ARG A 62 9.19 5.23 -0.92
N LEU A 63 9.58 6.47 -0.65
CA LEU A 63 9.86 6.92 0.70
C LEU A 63 8.59 7.06 1.53
N ILE A 64 7.54 7.73 1.02
CA ILE A 64 6.24 7.83 1.70
C ILE A 64 5.69 6.42 1.95
N THR A 65 5.88 5.48 1.02
CA THR A 65 5.51 4.07 1.20
C THR A 65 6.29 3.43 2.36
N LYS A 66 7.61 3.64 2.42
CA LYS A 66 8.43 3.14 3.53
C LYS A 66 8.08 3.79 4.87
N GLU A 67 7.84 5.10 4.89
CA GLU A 67 7.41 5.83 6.07
C GLU A 67 6.03 5.36 6.53
N ALA A 68 5.09 5.14 5.61
CA ALA A 68 3.79 4.55 5.92
C ALA A 68 3.93 3.15 6.53
N ILE A 69 4.79 2.31 5.96
CA ILE A 69 5.11 0.97 6.52
C ILE A 69 5.75 1.10 7.90
N PHE A 70 6.65 2.06 8.12
CA PHE A 70 7.39 2.22 9.37
C PHE A 70 6.54 2.82 10.50
N PHE A 71 5.76 3.87 10.22
CA PHE A 71 4.97 4.61 11.21
C PHE A 71 3.58 4.03 11.43
N TYR A 72 2.93 3.55 10.36
CA TYR A 72 1.54 3.08 10.41
C TYR A 72 1.41 1.57 10.26
N GLY A 73 2.48 0.85 9.94
CA GLY A 73 2.46 -0.60 9.77
C GLY A 73 1.56 -1.10 8.63
N ALA A 74 0.87 -0.24 7.89
CA ALA A 74 -0.19 -0.65 6.97
C ALA A 74 -0.35 0.30 5.78
N ASP A 75 -0.92 -0.24 4.71
CA ASP A 75 -1.43 0.42 3.50
C ASP A 75 -0.54 0.71 2.28
N ALA A 76 0.78 0.52 2.36
CA ALA A 76 1.61 0.60 1.16
C ALA A 76 2.20 -0.74 0.70
N GLY A 77 2.01 -1.82 1.48
CA GLY A 77 2.49 -3.16 1.17
C GLY A 77 1.55 -4.25 1.67
N ASN A 78 0.23 -4.10 1.44
CA ASN A 78 -0.80 -4.94 2.08
C ASN A 78 -0.50 -6.45 1.99
N GLN A 79 0.01 -6.91 0.85
CA GLN A 79 0.37 -8.31 0.63
C GLN A 79 1.64 -8.75 1.38
N VAL A 80 2.69 -7.92 1.43
CA VAL A 80 3.94 -8.25 2.13
C VAL A 80 3.72 -8.24 3.65
N TRP A 81 2.98 -7.25 4.13
CA TRP A 81 2.65 -7.12 5.55
C TRP A 81 1.77 -8.27 6.02
N TRP A 82 0.69 -8.55 5.29
CA TRP A 82 -0.18 -9.69 5.56
C TRP A 82 0.60 -11.01 5.55
N THR A 83 1.54 -11.18 4.61
CA THR A 83 2.40 -12.37 4.57
C THR A 83 3.22 -12.52 5.85
N TRP A 84 3.84 -11.44 6.31
CA TRP A 84 4.63 -11.44 7.54
C TRP A 84 3.77 -11.71 8.78
N GLU A 85 2.57 -11.12 8.87
CA GLU A 85 1.66 -11.34 9.99
C GLU A 85 1.20 -12.79 10.08
N VAL A 86 0.84 -13.41 8.94
CA VAL A 86 0.45 -14.82 8.89
C VAL A 86 1.61 -15.73 9.31
N GLU A 87 2.84 -15.45 8.85
CA GLU A 87 4.02 -16.18 9.31
C GLU A 87 4.30 -16.02 10.81
N ASP A 88 4.06 -14.83 11.37
CA ASP A 88 4.20 -14.60 12.81
C ASP A 88 3.15 -15.39 13.61
N VAL A 89 1.92 -15.44 13.11
CA VAL A 89 0.86 -16.27 13.69
C VAL A 89 1.24 -17.76 13.66
N PHE A 90 1.79 -18.26 12.55
CA PHE A 90 2.31 -19.64 12.50
C PHE A 90 3.45 -19.87 13.51
N ARG A 91 4.35 -18.90 13.71
CA ARG A 91 5.40 -18.97 14.75
C ARG A 91 4.82 -19.04 16.16
N LYS A 92 3.75 -18.29 16.47
CA LYS A 92 3.04 -18.31 17.77
C LYS A 92 2.35 -19.65 18.00
N VAL A 93 1.67 -20.18 16.98
CA VAL A 93 1.06 -21.52 17.03
C VAL A 93 2.10 -22.60 17.36
N LYS A 94 3.28 -22.54 16.73
CA LYS A 94 4.41 -23.46 17.03
C LYS A 94 4.93 -23.34 18.47
N LYS A 95 4.80 -22.17 19.09
CA LYS A 95 5.14 -21.91 20.50
C LYS A 95 4.03 -22.30 21.49
N ALA A 96 3.04 -23.09 21.04
CA ALA A 96 1.90 -23.60 21.79
C ALA A 96 0.70 -22.63 21.98
N GLU A 97 0.69 -21.48 21.32
CA GLU A 97 -0.49 -20.59 21.26
C GLU A 97 -1.49 -21.06 20.19
N LYS A 98 -2.21 -22.15 20.47
CA LYS A 98 -3.14 -22.78 19.50
C LYS A 98 -4.31 -21.88 19.08
N THR A 99 -4.60 -20.80 19.80
CA THR A 99 -5.67 -19.84 19.48
C THR A 99 -5.20 -18.67 18.61
N ALA A 100 -3.90 -18.51 18.37
CA ALA A 100 -3.34 -17.34 17.70
C ALA A 100 -3.96 -17.10 16.30
N MET A 101 -4.24 -18.16 15.53
CA MET A 101 -4.89 -18.03 14.22
C MET A 101 -6.35 -17.56 14.33
N LYS A 102 -7.09 -18.02 15.35
CA LYS A 102 -8.47 -17.59 15.60
C LYS A 102 -8.54 -16.15 16.07
N GLU A 103 -7.60 -15.74 16.93
CA GLU A 103 -7.49 -14.36 17.39
C GLU A 103 -7.10 -13.42 16.25
N TYR A 104 -6.21 -13.86 15.36
CA TYR A 104 -5.86 -13.11 14.15
C TYR A 104 -7.06 -12.96 13.21
N ALA A 105 -7.80 -14.04 12.93
CA ALA A 105 -9.03 -13.99 12.15
C ALA A 105 -10.06 -13.00 12.73
N LYS A 106 -10.22 -12.98 14.05
CA LYS A 106 -11.09 -12.02 14.75
C LYS A 106 -10.62 -10.56 14.56
N ARG A 107 -9.30 -10.31 14.58
CA ARG A 107 -8.73 -8.99 14.32
C ARG A 107 -9.01 -8.52 12.90
N LEU A 108 -8.81 -9.40 11.90
CA LEU A 108 -9.12 -9.10 10.49
C LEU A 108 -10.60 -8.75 10.28
N HIS A 109 -11.50 -9.50 10.92
CA HIS A 109 -12.94 -9.19 10.90
C HIS A 109 -13.25 -7.80 11.46
N GLY A 110 -12.59 -7.42 12.56
CA GLY A 110 -12.73 -6.08 13.13
C GLY A 110 -12.28 -4.99 12.17
N GLN A 111 -11.07 -5.12 11.61
CA GLN A 111 -10.51 -4.17 10.66
C GLN A 111 -11.39 -4.00 9.41
N ILE A 112 -11.92 -5.09 8.85
CA ILE A 112 -12.87 -5.05 7.73
C ILE A 112 -14.18 -4.37 8.15
N GLY A 113 -14.66 -4.62 9.37
CA GLY A 113 -15.83 -3.94 9.92
C GLY A 113 -15.66 -2.42 9.95
N ASP A 114 -14.53 -1.96 10.46
CA ASP A 114 -14.18 -0.53 10.51
C ASP A 114 -14.08 0.07 9.11
N LEU A 115 -13.44 -0.65 8.17
CA LEU A 115 -13.32 -0.25 6.78
C LEU A 115 -14.68 -0.13 6.08
N VAL A 116 -15.61 -1.06 6.35
CA VAL A 116 -16.98 -1.01 5.82
C VAL A 116 -17.74 0.21 6.35
N VAL A 117 -17.56 0.57 7.62
CA VAL A 117 -18.14 1.80 8.19
C VAL A 117 -17.56 3.02 7.48
N GLN A 118 -16.25 3.04 7.23
CA GLN A 118 -15.58 4.13 6.52
C GLN A 118 -16.06 4.27 5.07
N VAL A 119 -16.22 3.17 4.33
CA VAL A 119 -16.77 3.17 2.95
C VAL A 119 -18.20 3.73 2.89
N ARG A 120 -19.00 3.50 3.93
CA ARG A 120 -20.39 3.99 4.04
C ARG A 120 -20.49 5.46 4.46
N SER A 121 -19.40 6.03 4.95
CA SER A 121 -19.35 7.46 5.27
C SER A 121 -19.38 8.32 4.00
N PRO A 122 -19.74 9.62 4.10
CA PRO A 122 -19.64 10.54 2.97
C PRO A 122 -18.16 10.72 2.57
N LEU A 123 -17.79 10.03 1.49
CA LEU A 123 -16.46 10.06 0.88
C LEU A 123 -16.52 10.66 -0.51
N SER A 124 -15.40 11.23 -0.97
CA SER A 124 -15.26 11.58 -2.39
C SER A 124 -15.35 10.33 -3.28
N LYS A 125 -15.68 10.51 -4.56
CA LYS A 125 -15.76 9.39 -5.52
C LYS A 125 -14.41 8.65 -5.61
N ASN A 126 -13.29 9.38 -5.50
CA ASN A 126 -11.94 8.82 -5.55
C ASN A 126 -11.62 8.02 -4.29
N ASP A 127 -11.87 8.60 -3.11
CA ASP A 127 -11.63 7.91 -1.84
C ASP A 127 -12.47 6.63 -1.76
N ARG A 128 -13.74 6.69 -2.18
CA ARG A 128 -14.59 5.49 -2.24
C ARG A 128 -14.02 4.42 -3.16
N ALA A 129 -13.46 4.78 -4.32
CA ALA A 129 -12.81 3.82 -5.22
C ALA A 129 -11.55 3.20 -4.59
N LYS A 130 -10.77 3.99 -3.85
CA LYS A 130 -9.60 3.51 -3.10
C LYS A 130 -9.98 2.56 -1.98
N PHE A 131 -10.91 2.97 -1.11
CA PHE A 131 -11.39 2.13 -0.01
C PHE A 131 -12.05 0.85 -0.51
N ASN A 132 -12.82 0.90 -1.61
CA ASN A 132 -13.37 -0.31 -2.23
C ASN A 132 -12.26 -1.25 -2.74
N SER A 133 -11.19 -0.70 -3.31
CA SER A 133 -10.05 -1.51 -3.77
C SER A 133 -9.34 -2.20 -2.61
N VAL A 134 -9.11 -1.49 -1.50
CA VAL A 134 -8.53 -2.06 -0.28
C VAL A 134 -9.46 -3.12 0.31
N LEU A 135 -10.77 -2.83 0.41
CA LEU A 135 -11.76 -3.76 0.94
C LEU A 135 -11.80 -5.09 0.18
N ILE A 136 -11.69 -5.08 -1.16
CA ILE A 136 -11.63 -6.31 -1.96
C ILE A 136 -10.41 -7.16 -1.59
N ILE A 137 -9.25 -6.51 -1.40
CA ILE A 137 -8.01 -7.21 -1.03
C ILE A 137 -8.11 -7.78 0.38
N ASP A 138 -8.63 -7.01 1.33
CA ASP A 138 -8.73 -7.41 2.74
C ASP A 138 -9.76 -8.53 2.93
N VAL A 139 -10.88 -8.49 2.21
CA VAL A 139 -11.86 -9.59 2.18
C VAL A 139 -11.23 -10.88 1.68
N HIS A 140 -10.43 -10.82 0.61
CA HIS A 140 -9.72 -12.00 0.10
C HIS A 140 -8.72 -12.55 1.12
N ALA A 141 -7.94 -11.67 1.77
CA ALA A 141 -6.98 -12.04 2.80
C ALA A 141 -7.67 -12.70 4.01
N ARG A 142 -8.81 -12.15 4.45
CA ARG A 142 -9.65 -12.75 5.49
C ARG A 142 -10.15 -14.13 5.08
N ASP A 143 -10.68 -14.29 3.87
CA ASP A 143 -11.22 -15.57 3.41
C ASP A 143 -10.16 -16.68 3.44
N ILE A 144 -8.90 -16.36 3.11
CA ILE A 144 -7.76 -17.28 3.24
C ILE A 144 -7.51 -17.66 4.71
N VAL A 145 -7.49 -16.68 5.62
CA VAL A 145 -7.26 -16.93 7.05
C VAL A 145 -8.41 -17.71 7.68
N ASP A 146 -9.65 -17.45 7.27
CA ASP A 146 -10.83 -18.20 7.73
C ASP A 146 -10.77 -19.67 7.27
N ASN A 147 -10.29 -19.92 6.04
CA ASN A 147 -10.00 -21.28 5.60
C ASN A 147 -8.91 -21.93 6.49
N PHE A 148 -7.85 -21.22 6.87
CA PHE A 148 -6.83 -21.74 7.79
C PHE A 148 -7.39 -22.12 9.15
N VAL A 149 -8.32 -21.30 9.69
CA VAL A 149 -9.00 -21.60 10.95
C VAL A 149 -9.91 -22.83 10.81
N ARG A 150 -10.67 -22.93 9.71
CA ARG A 150 -11.61 -24.03 9.45
C ARG A 150 -10.87 -25.36 9.29
N ASP A 151 -9.84 -25.36 8.47
CA ASP A 151 -9.12 -26.57 8.06
C ASP A 151 -8.00 -26.93 9.05
N SER A 152 -7.85 -26.12 10.13
CA SER A 152 -6.84 -26.30 11.17
C SER A 152 -5.42 -26.35 10.63
N ILE A 153 -5.14 -25.46 9.67
CA ILE A 153 -3.83 -25.27 9.05
C ILE A 153 -2.97 -24.49 10.05
N LEU A 154 -1.94 -25.16 10.58
CA LEU A 154 -1.15 -24.67 11.71
C LEU A 154 0.35 -24.58 11.38
N ASP A 155 0.77 -25.01 10.19
CA ASP A 155 2.13 -24.88 9.73
C ASP A 155 2.25 -24.14 8.39
N ALA A 156 3.20 -23.20 8.32
CA ALA A 156 3.62 -22.52 7.10
C ALA A 156 4.27 -23.45 6.05
N ARG A 157 4.44 -24.75 6.35
CA ARG A 157 4.89 -25.76 5.38
C ARG A 157 3.73 -26.47 4.68
N GLU A 158 2.49 -26.17 5.05
CA GLU A 158 1.32 -26.75 4.41
C GLU A 158 1.12 -26.15 3.02
N PHE A 159 0.70 -27.01 2.10
CA PHE A 159 0.59 -26.68 0.67
C PHE A 159 -0.31 -25.47 0.42
N GLU A 160 -1.35 -25.30 1.22
CA GLU A 160 -2.29 -24.18 1.11
C GLU A 160 -1.61 -22.83 1.35
N TRP A 161 -0.65 -22.73 2.28
CA TRP A 161 0.16 -21.52 2.49
C TRP A 161 1.21 -21.33 1.38
N GLU A 162 1.92 -22.39 1.00
CA GLU A 162 2.91 -22.31 -0.09
C GLU A 162 2.30 -21.87 -1.42
N SER A 163 1.05 -22.27 -1.69
CA SER A 163 0.34 -21.87 -2.90
C SER A 163 0.08 -20.36 -2.95
N GLN A 164 -0.16 -19.71 -1.80
CA GLN A 164 -0.32 -18.25 -1.73
C GLN A 164 0.99 -17.55 -2.04
N LEU A 165 2.10 -18.01 -1.43
CA LEU A 165 3.42 -17.44 -1.67
C LEU A 165 3.87 -17.55 -3.13
N ARG A 166 3.52 -18.63 -3.84
CA ARG A 166 3.83 -18.77 -5.28
C ARG A 166 3.04 -17.81 -6.16
N ILE A 167 1.80 -17.49 -5.79
CA ILE A 167 0.99 -16.50 -6.51
C ILE A 167 1.54 -15.09 -6.27
N LEU A 168 1.96 -14.79 -5.03
CA LEU A 168 2.52 -13.50 -4.65
C LEU A 168 3.94 -13.28 -5.22
N GLY A 169 4.81 -14.29 -5.14
CA GLY A 169 6.19 -14.23 -5.62
C GLY A 169 6.35 -14.22 -7.15
N LYS A 170 5.30 -14.57 -7.91
CA LYS A 170 5.30 -14.46 -9.39
C LYS A 170 5.00 -13.05 -9.90
N ARG A 171 4.56 -12.12 -9.04
CA ARG A 171 4.34 -10.69 -9.39
C ARG A 171 5.54 -9.77 -9.11
N ALA A 172 6.61 -10.30 -8.50
CA ALA A 172 7.81 -9.54 -8.15
C ALA A 172 8.99 -9.76 -9.12
N ARG A 173 8.73 -10.30 -10.31
CA ARG A 173 9.70 -10.43 -11.40
C ARG A 173 9.19 -9.78 -12.68
#